data_AF-A0A5K1B603-F1
#
_entry.id   AF-A0A5K1B603-F1
#
_cell.length_a   1.000
_cell.length_b   1.000
_cell.length_c   1.000
_cell.angle_alpha   90.00
_cell.angle_beta   90.00
_cell.angle_gamma   90.00
#
_symmetry.space_group_name_H-M   'P 1'
#
loop_
_entity.id
_entity.type
_entity.pdbx_description
1 polymer ?
#
loop_
_entity_poly.entity_id
_entity_poly.type
_entity_poly.pdbx_seq_one_letter_code
_entity_poly.pdbx_strand_id
1 'polypeptide(L)' 'ISKNSMYQLLQPQLDVLLFEIIFPLMCFNDTDDKLWHEDPHEYIRKGY' A
#
# COMPACT_ATOMS: atom_id res chain seq x y z
N ILE A 1 11.12 17.60 -18.93
CA ILE A 1 11.69 16.34 -18.39
C ILE A 1 10.99 15.19 -19.08
N SER A 2 11.71 14.32 -19.79
CA SER A 2 11.11 13.11 -20.38
C SER A 2 10.65 12.19 -19.25
N LYS A 3 9.43 11.61 -19.33
CA LYS A 3 8.87 10.72 -18.28
C LYS A 3 9.82 9.59 -17.89
N ASN A 4 10.63 9.10 -18.84
CA ASN A 4 11.63 8.06 -18.59
C ASN A 4 12.70 8.49 -17.58
N SER A 5 13.03 9.78 -17.51
CA SER A 5 14.05 10.30 -16.59
C SER A 5 13.61 10.24 -15.14
N MET A 6 12.31 10.39 -14.83
CA MET A 6 11.82 10.35 -13.45
C MET A 6 11.78 8.93 -12.90
N TYR A 7 11.36 7.97 -13.73
CA TYR A 7 11.35 6.56 -13.33
C TYR A 7 12.77 6.02 -13.06
N GLN A 8 13.75 6.41 -13.88
CA GLN A 8 15.16 6.04 -13.68
C GLN A 8 15.72 6.55 -12.34
N LEU A 9 15.27 7.71 -11.85
CA LEU A 9 15.64 8.22 -10.53
C LEU A 9 14.95 7.47 -9.39
N LEU A 10 13.72 7.00 -9.62
CA LEU A 10 12.92 6.28 -8.64
C LEU A 10 13.33 4.80 -8.51
N GLN A 11 13.74 4.19 -9.62
CA GLN A 11 14.06 2.77 -9.73
C GLN A 11 14.95 2.22 -8.59
N PRO A 12 16.08 2.84 -8.21
CA PRO A 12 16.93 2.32 -7.14
C PRO A 12 16.27 2.37 -5.75
N GLN A 13 15.19 3.13 -5.57
CA GLN A 13 14.46 3.27 -4.32
C GLN A 13 13.20 2.40 -4.27
N LEU A 14 12.87 1.67 -5.34
CA LEU A 14 11.62 0.90 -5.41
C LEU A 14 11.54 -0.16 -4.31
N ASP A 15 12.64 -0.81 -3.95
CA ASP A 15 12.61 -1.81 -2.88
C ASP A 15 12.24 -1.17 -1.53
N VAL A 16 12.87 -0.05 -1.18
CA VAL A 16 12.54 0.70 0.04
C VAL A 16 11.07 1.16 0.01
N LEU A 17 10.63 1.74 -1.11
CA LEU A 17 9.26 2.20 -1.26
C LEU A 17 8.25 1.06 -1.13
N LEU A 18 8.53 -0.10 -1.72
CA LEU A 18 7.64 -1.25 -1.67
C LEU A 18 7.62 -1.87 -0.27
N PHE A 19 8.78 -2.20 0.30
CA PHE A 19 8.88 -2.98 1.52
C PHE A 19 8.69 -2.16 2.80
N GLU A 20 9.12 -0.90 2.82
CA GLU A 20 9.07 -0.07 4.03
C GLU A 20 7.86 0.87 4.05
N ILE A 21 7.22 1.11 2.90
CA ILE A 21 6.11 2.07 2.81
C ILE A 21 4.84 1.42 2.27
N ILE A 22 4.84 0.93 1.03
CA ILE A 22 3.63 0.46 0.36
C ILE A 22 3.08 -0.81 1.05
N PHE A 23 3.91 -1.84 1.26
CA PHE A 23 3.44 -3.08 1.87
C PHE A 23 2.95 -2.89 3.31
N PRO A 24 3.66 -2.18 4.21
CA PRO A 24 3.14 -1.93 5.56
C PRO A 24 1.80 -1.18 5.59
N LEU A 25 1.52 -0.33 4.59
CA LEU A 25 0.27 0.43 4.52
C LEU A 25 -0.88 -0.32 3.83
N MET A 26 -0.57 -1.16 2.83
CA MET A 26 -1.58 -1.78 1.96
C MET A 26 -1.83 -3.25 2.27
N CYS A 27 -0.90 -3.93 2.95
CA CYS A 27 -1.08 -5.34 3.26
C CYS A 27 -2.12 -5.51 4.36
N PHE A 28 -3.00 -6.48 4.14
CA PHE A 28 -3.98 -6.93 5.11
C PHE A 28 -3.30 -7.29 6.43
N ASN A 29 -3.77 -6.71 7.52
CA ASN A 29 -3.21 -6.89 8.86
C ASN A 29 -4.29 -7.33 9.86
N ASP A 30 -3.89 -7.58 11.10
CA ASP A 30 -4.79 -8.05 12.16
C ASP A 30 -5.97 -7.09 12.46
N THR A 31 -5.81 -5.80 12.19
CA THR A 31 -6.90 -4.82 12.36
C THR A 31 -7.92 -4.95 11.25
N ASP A 32 -7.45 -5.18 10.02
CA ASP A 32 -8.30 -5.45 8.87
C ASP A 32 -9.07 -6.76 9.04
N ASP A 33 -8.42 -7.79 9.57
CA ASP A 33 -9.04 -9.07 9.89
C ASP A 33 -10.16 -8.92 10.90
N LYS A 34 -9.92 -8.20 12.00
CA LYS A 34 -10.96 -7.92 12.99
C LYS A 34 -12.13 -7.16 12.39
N LEU A 35 -11.88 -6.09 11.64
CA LEU A 35 -12.93 -5.27 11.05
C LEU A 35 -13.74 -6.07 10.02
N TRP A 36 -13.09 -6.91 9.22
CA TRP A 36 -13.76 -7.79 8.28
C TRP A 36 -14.76 -8.73 8.97
N HIS A 37 -14.39 -9.29 10.14
CA HIS A 37 -15.26 -10.18 10.90
C HIS A 37 -16.35 -9.45 11.69
N GLU A 38 -16.10 -8.21 12.13
CA GLU A 38 -17.04 -7.41 12.94
C GLU A 38 -18.04 -6.61 12.10
N ASP A 39 -17.56 -5.84 11.12
CA ASP A 39 -18.39 -5.09 10.16
C ASP A 39 -17.73 -5.13 8.76
N PRO A 40 -18.01 -6.19 7.97
CA PRO A 40 -17.44 -6.33 6.64
C PRO A 40 -17.86 -5.21 5.68
N HIS A 41 -19.02 -4.59 5.90
CA HIS A 41 -19.47 -3.49 5.07
C HIS A 41 -18.66 -2.22 5.35
N GLU A 42 -18.27 -1.98 6.60
CA GLU A 42 -17.33 -0.92 6.96
C GLU A 42 -15.94 -1.17 6.37
N TYR A 43 -15.42 -2.40 6.48
CA TYR A 43 -14.14 -2.77 5.89
C TYR A 43 -14.08 -2.46 4.38
N ILE A 44 -15.12 -2.85 3.62
CA ILE A 44 -15.19 -2.60 2.17
C ILE A 44 -15.25 -1.10 1.83
N ARG A 45 -15.89 -0.27 2.68
CA ARG A 45 -15.99 1.19 2.46
C ARG A 45 -14.73 1.97 2.80
N LYS A 46 -13.80 1.36 3.54
CA LYS A 46 -12.63 2.04 4.12
C LYS A 46 -11.62 2.54 3.07
N GLY A 47 -11.66 1.98 1.85
CA GLY A 47 -11.13 2.61 0.63
C GLY A 47 -9.67 3.07 0.73
N TYR A 48 -8.77 2.15 1.05
CA TYR A 48 -7.32 2.29 0.83
C TYR A 48 -6.94 1.75 -0.55
#